data_AF-A0A9D0CYW7-F1
#
_entry.id   AF-A0A9D0CYW7-F1
#
_cell.length_a   1.000
_cell.length_b   1.000
_cell.length_c   1.000
_cell.angle_alpha   90.00
_cell.angle_beta   90.00
_cell.angle_gamma   90.00
#
_symmetry.space_group_name_H-M   'P 1'
#
loop_
_entity.id
_entity.type
_entity.pdbx_description
1 polymer ?
#
loop_
_entity_poly.entity_id
_entity_poly.type
_entity_poly.pdbx_seq_one_letter_code
_entity_poly.pdbx_strand_id
1 'polypeptide(L)' 'DFADLAKQHSKCPSGGQGGDLGEFGPGMMVPEFDTVVFSAPVNQVQGPVKTQFGYHLLEVTSRTD' A
#
# COMPACT_ATOMS: atom_id res chain seq x y z
N ASP A 1 -11.66 -8.96 -2.68
CA ASP A 1 -10.35 -8.79 -3.32
C ASP A 1 -9.91 -7.36 -3.10
N PHE A 2 -8.71 -7.15 -2.56
CA PHE A 2 -8.15 -5.82 -2.34
C PHE A 2 -8.03 -5.06 -3.66
N ALA A 3 -7.65 -5.76 -4.73
CA ALA A 3 -7.52 -5.17 -6.06
C ALA A 3 -8.85 -4.61 -6.60
N ASP A 4 -9.96 -5.31 -6.37
CA ASP A 4 -11.28 -4.84 -6.80
C ASP A 4 -11.77 -3.63 -6.00
N LEU A 5 -11.48 -3.60 -4.69
CA LEU A 5 -11.79 -2.44 -3.84
C LEU A 5 -10.91 -1.24 -4.20
N ALA A 6 -9.64 -1.47 -4.52
CA ALA A 6 -8.73 -0.44 -4.99
C ALA A 6 -9.20 0.15 -6.33
N LYS A 7 -9.68 -0.68 -7.28
CA LYS A 7 -10.26 -0.19 -8.54
C LYS A 7 -11.50 0.69 -8.33
N GLN A 8 -12.32 0.37 -7.33
CA GLN A 8 -13.58 1.07 -7.07
C GLN A 8 -13.43 2.33 -6.21
N HIS A 9 -12.48 2.33 -5.26
CA HIS A 9 -12.39 3.37 -4.23
C HIS A 9 -11.07 4.11 -4.19
N SER A 10 -10.00 3.58 -4.80
CA SER A 10 -8.71 4.25 -4.78
C SER A 10 -8.72 5.48 -5.67
N LYS A 11 -8.32 6.61 -5.10
CA LYS A 11 -8.07 7.86 -5.81
C LYS A 11 -6.63 7.97 -6.30
N CYS A 12 -5.79 6.97 -6.01
CA CYS A 12 -4.42 6.94 -6.48
C CYS A 12 -4.38 6.52 -7.96
N PRO A 13 -3.39 6.99 -8.74
CA PRO A 13 -3.20 6.59 -10.14
C PRO A 13 -3.10 5.06 -10.32
N SER A 14 -2.60 4.34 -9.31
CA SER A 14 -2.53 2.88 -9.27
C SER A 14 -3.88 2.18 -9.12
N GLY A 15 -4.96 2.90 -8.78
CA GLY A 15 -6.29 2.33 -8.58
C GLY A 15 -6.78 1.51 -9.77
N GLY A 16 -6.53 1.98 -11.00
CA GLY A 16 -6.89 1.24 -12.22
C GLY A 16 -6.18 -0.11 -12.37
N GLN A 17 -5.02 -0.29 -11.74
CA GLN A 17 -4.24 -1.53 -11.72
C GLN A 17 -4.48 -2.34 -10.43
N GLY A 18 -5.57 -2.09 -9.71
CA GLY A 18 -5.84 -2.78 -8.44
C GLY A 18 -5.04 -2.23 -7.26
N GLY A 19 -4.53 -1.00 -7.36
CA GLY A 19 -3.72 -0.40 -6.31
C GLY A 19 -2.27 -0.90 -6.29
N ASP A 20 -1.83 -1.63 -7.32
CA ASP A 20 -0.47 -2.12 -7.43
C ASP A 20 0.53 -0.96 -7.56
N LEU A 21 1.55 -0.99 -6.71
CA LEU A 21 2.62 0.00 -6.64
C LEU A 21 3.97 -0.59 -7.11
N GLY A 22 4.00 -1.87 -7.45
CA GLY A 22 5.23 -2.59 -7.78
C GLY A 22 6.16 -2.79 -6.58
N GLU A 23 7.43 -3.04 -6.88
CA GLU A 23 8.48 -3.22 -5.88
C GLU A 23 9.20 -1.90 -5.61
N PHE A 24 9.36 -1.56 -4.34
CA PHE A 24 10.10 -0.38 -3.90
C PHE A 24 10.90 -0.67 -2.64
N GLY A 25 12.03 0.03 -2.49
CA GLY A 25 12.90 -0.07 -1.32
C GLY A 25 12.54 0.95 -0.22
N PRO A 26 13.14 0.81 0.97
CA PRO A 26 12.95 1.76 2.06
C PRO A 26 13.47 3.16 1.68
N GLY A 27 12.70 4.19 2.01
CA GLY A 27 12.94 5.60 1.69
C GLY A 27 12.31 6.07 0.37
N MET A 28 11.65 5.18 -0.39
CA MET A 28 11.03 5.51 -1.67
C MET A 28 9.59 6.06 -1.52
N MET A 29 8.91 5.71 -0.43
CA MET A 29 7.56 6.18 -0.13
C MET A 29 7.57 7.10 1.10
N VAL A 30 6.39 7.62 1.47
CA VAL A 30 6.27 8.45 2.67
C VAL A 30 6.62 7.64 3.92
N PRO A 31 7.24 8.25 4.96
CA PRO A 31 7.72 7.53 6.13
C PRO A 31 6.66 6.67 6.83
N GLU A 32 5.42 7.14 6.87
CA GLU A 32 4.29 6.42 7.45
C GLU A 32 3.94 5.15 6.67
N PHE A 33 4.14 5.17 5.35
CA PHE A 33 3.88 4.05 4.45
C PHE A 33 5.00 3.01 4.57
N ASP A 34 6.26 3.46 4.49
CA ASP A 34 7.43 2.59 4.63
C ASP A 34 7.40 1.86 5.96
N THR A 35 7.15 2.57 7.06
CA THR A 35 7.10 1.94 8.39
C THR A 35 6.10 0.79 8.43
N VAL A 36 4.94 0.94 7.81
CA VAL A 36 3.90 -0.10 7.80
C VAL A 36 4.26 -1.25 6.85
N VAL A 37 4.72 -0.96 5.64
CA VAL A 37 5.10 -2.01 4.66
C VAL A 37 6.26 -2.87 5.16
N PHE A 38 7.26 -2.26 5.78
CA PHE A 38 8.43 -3.00 6.27
C PHE A 38 8.19 -3.71 7.62
N SER A 39 7.21 -3.26 8.43
CA SER A 39 6.88 -3.91 9.71
C SER A 39 5.77 -4.96 9.60
N ALA A 40 4.89 -4.86 8.60
CA ALA A 40 3.75 -5.74 8.43
C ALA A 40 4.13 -7.13 7.90
N PRO A 41 3.30 -8.15 8.18
CA PRO A 41 3.42 -9.44 7.52
C PRO A 41 2.85 -9.40 6.09
N VAL A 42 3.40 -10.27 5.24
CA VAL A 42 2.98 -10.44 3.84
C VAL A 42 1.57 -11.03 3.78
N ASN A 43 0.77 -10.62 2.79
CA ASN A 43 -0.64 -10.95 2.56
C ASN A 43 -1.58 -10.55 3.70
N GLN A 44 -1.25 -9.47 4.43
CA GLN A 44 -2.13 -8.87 5.41
C GLN A 44 -2.39 -7.40 5.08
N VAL A 45 -3.67 -7.04 5.09
CA VAL A 45 -4.11 -5.65 4.94
C VAL A 45 -3.83 -4.88 6.23
N GLN A 46 -3.16 -3.75 6.10
CA GLN A 46 -2.79 -2.82 7.15
C GLN A 46 -3.46 -1.47 6.93
N GLY A 47 -3.87 -0.86 8.04
CA GLY A 47 -4.40 0.50 8.07
C GLY A 47 -5.65 0.64 8.94
N PRO A 48 -6.29 1.82 8.91
CA PRO A 48 -6.02 2.93 8.00
C PRO A 48 -4.74 3.71 8.37
N VAL A 49 -3.82 3.85 7.41
CA VAL A 49 -2.59 4.65 7.55
C VAL A 49 -2.90 6.08 7.13
N LYS A 50 -2.68 7.04 8.04
CA LYS A 50 -2.87 8.46 7.74
C LYS A 50 -1.57 9.04 7.17
N THR A 51 -1.65 9.61 5.98
CA THR A 51 -0.57 10.36 5.34
C THR A 51 -1.04 11.77 5.02
N GLN A 52 -0.14 12.61 4.50
CA GLN A 52 -0.51 13.92 3.96
C GLN A 52 -1.51 13.85 2.79
N PHE A 53 -1.64 12.69 2.12
CA PHE A 53 -2.54 12.48 0.99
C PHE A 53 -3.93 11.95 1.41
N GLY A 54 -4.10 11.59 2.69
CA GLY A 54 -5.35 11.09 3.24
C GLY A 54 -5.18 9.78 4.00
N TYR A 55 -6.14 8.88 3.88
CA TYR A 55 -6.12 7.56 4.51
C TYR A 55 -5.87 6.48 3.47
N HIS A 56 -4.99 5.55 3.79
CA HIS A 56 -4.57 4.47 2.92
C HIS A 56 -4.70 3.13 3.62
N LEU A 57 -5.14 2.12 2.87
CA LEU A 57 -5.00 0.72 3.25
C LEU A 57 -3.86 0.15 2.42
N LEU A 58 -3.03 -0.67 3.05
CA LEU A 58 -1.79 -1.20 2.48
C LEU A 58 -1.83 -2.72 2.58
N GLU A 59 -1.41 -3.41 1.54
CA GLU A 59 -1.23 -4.86 1.58
C GLU A 59 0.13 -5.19 0.99
N VAL A 60 0.93 -5.93 1.75
CA VAL A 60 2.26 -6.35 1.31
C VAL A 60 2.11 -7.67 0.57
N THR A 61 2.23 -7.68 -0.76
CA THR A 61 2.03 -8.90 -1.58
C THR A 61 3.28 -9.80 -1.60
N SER A 62 4.47 -9.21 -1.56
CA SER A 62 5.75 -9.90 -1.48
C SER A 62 6.78 -9.06 -0.71
N ARG A 63 7.76 -9.72 -0.13
CA ARG A 63 8.94 -9.07 0.49
C ARG A 63 10.18 -9.90 0.16
N THR A 64 11.21 -9.24 -0.35
CA THR A 64 12.53 -9.83 -0.61
C THR A 64 13.48 -9.29 0.44
N ASP A 65 14.20 -10.19 1.13
CA ASP A 65 15.18 -9.86 2.17
C ASP A 65 16.51 -9.35 1.58
#